data_AF-A0AAV2S6S7-F1
#
_entry.id   AF-A0AAV2S6S7-F1
#
_cell.length_a   1.000
_cell.length_b   1.000
_cell.length_c   1.000
_cell.angle_alpha   90.00
_cell.angle_beta   90.00
_cell.angle_gamma   90.00
#
_symmetry.space_group_name_H-M   'P 1'
#
loop_
_entity.id
_entity.type
_entity.pdbx_description
1 polymer ?
#
loop_
_entity_poly.entity_id
_entity_poly.type
_entity_poly.pdbx_seq_one_letter_code
_entity_poly.pdbx_strand_id
1 'polypeptide(L)'
;QSHLYQSTSYWAKGSAGRIISCAALMVGLIFGSLYSGSVTSFLAIPVTSKPINSAEDLVAHKTMLPSTKSNAAIYNFFQLQLEGSLGVLRERMVAFPSSEMGTWNFLKLVADGTYAFIDTFTTVVGKAQQFEFQGQDCKF
;
A
#
# COMPACT_ATOMS: atom_id res chain seq x y z
N GLN A 1 29.26 0.57 7.30
CA GLN A 1 30.27 1.52 6.77
C GLN A 1 31.08 0.80 5.70
N SER A 2 30.97 1.27 4.45
CA SER A 2 31.54 0.67 3.24
C SER A 2 33.02 1.03 3.09
N HIS A 3 33.91 0.13 3.48
CA HIS A 3 35.38 0.28 3.37
C HIS A 3 35.92 0.21 1.92
N LEU A 4 35.06 0.05 0.91
CA LEU A 4 35.47 -0.21 -0.48
C LEU A 4 35.99 1.02 -1.25
N TYR A 5 35.71 2.25 -0.78
CA TYR A 5 36.13 3.50 -1.44
C TYR A 5 37.24 4.25 -0.68
N GLN A 6 38.02 3.57 0.17
CA GLN A 6 39.16 4.20 0.81
C GLN A 6 40.36 4.21 -0.15
N SER A 7 40.81 5.41 -0.49
CA SER A 7 42.00 5.64 -1.31
C SER A 7 43.23 5.01 -0.62
N THR A 8 43.96 4.19 -1.36
CA THR A 8 45.26 3.67 -0.90
C THR A 8 46.34 4.70 -1.17
N SER A 9 47.31 4.82 -0.25
CA SER A 9 48.41 5.81 -0.33
C SER A 9 49.47 5.48 -1.40
N TYR A 10 49.27 4.42 -2.19
CA TYR A 10 50.25 3.89 -3.13
C TYR A 10 49.74 4.00 -4.58
N TRP A 11 50.50 4.69 -5.43
CA TRP A 11 50.18 4.91 -6.84
C TRP A 11 51.04 4.06 -7.77
N ALA A 12 50.46 3.57 -8.86
CA ALA A 12 51.19 2.89 -9.93
C ALA A 12 52.20 3.86 -10.58
N LYS A 13 53.49 3.54 -10.46
CA LYS A 13 54.60 4.37 -10.97
C LYS A 13 54.75 4.28 -12.50
N GLY A 14 54.38 3.15 -13.11
CA GLY A 14 54.49 2.92 -14.56
C GLY A 14 53.21 3.27 -15.34
N SER A 15 53.37 3.68 -16.61
CA SER A 15 52.29 4.10 -17.51
C SER A 15 51.22 3.02 -17.71
N ALA A 16 51.64 1.77 -17.90
CA ALA A 16 50.73 0.63 -18.03
C ALA A 16 49.92 0.36 -16.76
N GLY A 17 50.53 0.49 -15.58
CA GLY A 17 49.84 0.33 -14.30
C GLY A 17 48.79 1.41 -14.03
N ARG A 18 49.02 2.64 -14.53
CA ARG A 18 48.04 3.73 -14.46
C ARG A 18 46.82 3.48 -15.35
N ILE A 19 47.01 2.93 -16.55
CA ILE A 19 45.91 2.58 -17.45
C ILE A 19 45.02 1.50 -16.82
N ILE A 20 45.63 0.45 -16.26
CA ILE A 20 44.89 -0.64 -15.57
C ILE A 20 44.15 -0.10 -14.34
N SER A 21 44.79 0.76 -13.55
CA SER A 21 44.16 1.37 -12.37
C SER A 21 42.97 2.26 -12.76
N CYS A 22 43.10 3.03 -13.84
CA CYS A 22 42.01 3.89 -14.34
C CYS A 22 40.83 3.05 -14.86
N ALA A 23 41.11 1.97 -15.60
CA ALA A 23 40.08 1.04 -16.05
C ALA A 23 39.36 0.36 -14.87
N ALA A 24 40.10 -0.09 -13.85
CA ALA A 24 39.52 -0.68 -12.65
C ALA A 24 38.65 0.32 -11.86
N LEU A 25 39.09 1.58 -11.75
CA LEU A 25 38.31 2.64 -11.10
C LEU A 25 37.02 2.96 -11.89
N MET A 26 37.09 3.02 -13.22
CA MET A 26 35.92 3.21 -14.07
C MET A 26 34.90 2.08 -13.88
N VAL A 27 35.36 0.83 -13.85
CA VAL A 27 34.50 -0.33 -13.61
C VAL A 27 33.85 -0.24 -12.22
N GLY A 28 34.62 0.10 -11.18
CA GLY A 28 34.09 0.30 -9.83
C GLY A 28 33.03 1.39 -9.75
N LEU A 29 33.23 2.51 -10.44
CA LEU A 29 32.26 3.61 -10.52
C LEU A 29 30.98 3.19 -11.26
N ILE A 30 31.09 2.41 -12.34
CA ILE A 30 29.92 1.91 -13.08
C ILE A 30 29.09 0.99 -12.18
N PHE A 31 29.70 0.00 -11.54
CA PHE A 31 28.96 -0.89 -10.64
C PHE A 31 28.41 -0.18 -9.41
N GLY A 32 29.16 0.76 -8.83
CA GLY A 32 28.71 1.59 -7.71
C GLY A 32 27.49 2.45 -8.06
N SER A 33 27.51 3.10 -9.23
CA SER A 33 26.41 3.94 -9.70
C SER A 33 25.16 3.12 -10.06
N LEU A 34 25.32 1.97 -10.70
CA LEU A 34 24.23 1.03 -10.97
C LEU A 34 23.55 0.55 -9.68
N TYR A 35 24.35 0.12 -8.69
CA TYR A 35 23.81 -0.33 -7.40
C TYR A 35 23.06 0.80 -6.68
N SER A 36 23.64 1.99 -6.63
CA SER A 36 22.99 3.16 -6.03
C SER A 36 21.69 3.53 -6.74
N GLY A 37 21.66 3.46 -8.07
CA GLY A 37 20.46 3.71 -8.87
C GLY A 37 19.36 2.67 -8.61
N SER A 38 19.72 1.39 -8.56
CA SER A 38 18.78 0.31 -8.26
C SER A 38 18.20 0.41 -6.84
N VAL A 39 19.04 0.66 -5.82
CA VAL A 39 18.57 0.83 -4.44
C VAL A 39 17.65 2.04 -4.31
N THR A 40 18.00 3.16 -4.96
CA THR A 40 17.16 4.36 -4.98
C THR A 40 15.82 4.09 -5.64
N SER A 41 15.80 3.32 -6.73
CA SER A 41 14.56 2.91 -7.40
C SER A 41 13.67 2.05 -6.49
N PHE A 42 14.25 1.06 -5.79
CA PHE A 42 13.50 0.24 -4.84
C PHE A 42 12.95 1.03 -3.64
N LEU A 43 13.69 2.04 -3.18
CA LEU A 43 13.23 2.94 -2.11
C LEU A 43 12.19 3.96 -2.59
N ALA A 44 12.20 4.29 -3.88
CA ALA A 44 11.26 5.24 -4.48
C ALA A 44 9.90 4.60 -4.84
N ILE A 45 9.81 3.27 -4.91
CA ILE A 45 8.53 2.58 -5.08
C ILE A 45 7.76 2.72 -3.76
N PRO A 46 6.63 3.44 -3.74
CA PRO A 46 5.77 3.44 -2.57
C PRO A 46 5.29 2.01 -2.36
N VAL A 47 5.54 1.46 -1.17
CA VAL A 47 4.97 0.17 -0.77
C VAL A 47 3.46 0.36 -0.68
N THR A 48 2.75 0.07 -1.77
CA THR A 48 1.29 -0.03 -1.79
C THR A 48 0.88 -1.36 -1.15
N SER A 49 1.27 -1.53 0.12
CA SER A 49 0.73 -2.56 0.99
C SER A 49 -0.72 -2.17 1.27
N LYS A 50 -1.66 -2.69 0.47
CA LYS A 50 -3.07 -2.62 0.84
C LYS A 50 -3.22 -3.24 2.23
N PRO A 51 -3.64 -2.46 3.24
CA PRO A 51 -3.61 -2.90 4.64
C PRO A 51 -4.57 -4.06 4.91
N ILE A 52 -5.59 -4.23 4.07
CA ILE A 52 -6.60 -5.29 4.16
C ILE A 52 -6.83 -5.83 2.75
N ASN A 53 -6.59 -7.12 2.51
CA ASN A 53 -6.83 -7.75 1.20
C ASN A 53 -7.85 -8.89 1.27
N SER A 54 -8.34 -9.22 2.45
CA SER A 54 -9.24 -10.34 2.68
C SER A 54 -10.22 -10.05 3.83
N ALA A 55 -11.31 -10.82 3.88
CA ALA A 55 -12.26 -10.73 4.98
C ALA A 55 -11.62 -11.17 6.31
N GLU A 56 -10.66 -12.09 6.24
CA GLU A 56 -9.88 -12.58 7.36
C GLU A 56 -8.98 -11.48 7.95
N ASP A 57 -8.34 -10.67 7.10
CA ASP A 57 -7.55 -9.51 7.54
C ASP A 57 -8.42 -8.45 8.23
N LEU A 58 -9.66 -8.27 7.76
CA LEU A 58 -10.64 -7.38 8.36
C LEU A 58 -11.16 -7.89 9.72
N VAL A 59 -11.29 -9.21 9.88
CA VAL A 59 -11.59 -9.83 11.17
C VAL A 59 -10.44 -9.61 12.15
N ALA A 60 -9.19 -9.76 11.69
CA ALA A 60 -8.00 -9.53 12.50
C ALA A 60 -7.83 -8.05 12.89
N HIS A 61 -8.23 -7.13 12.01
CA HIS A 61 -8.25 -5.68 12.29
C HIS A 61 -9.41 -5.30 13.22
N LYS A 62 -9.10 -5.08 14.50
CA LYS A 62 -10.08 -4.70 15.52
C LYS A 62 -10.51 -3.23 15.48
N THR A 63 -9.73 -2.36 14.84
CA THR A 63 -9.97 -0.91 14.79
C THR A 63 -10.92 -0.50 13.67
N MET A 64 -10.90 -1.20 12.54
CA MET A 64 -11.74 -0.90 11.39
C MET A 64 -13.06 -1.66 11.48
N LEU A 65 -14.19 -0.96 11.36
CA LEU A 65 -15.51 -1.57 11.43
C LEU A 65 -16.05 -1.90 10.04
N PRO A 66 -16.55 -3.13 9.78
CA PRO A 66 -17.21 -3.43 8.52
C PRO A 66 -18.50 -2.61 8.40
N SER A 67 -18.74 -2.01 7.24
CA SER A 67 -19.90 -1.17 6.97
C SER A 67 -20.55 -1.53 5.64
N THR A 68 -21.87 -1.46 5.58
CA THR A 68 -22.62 -1.71 4.35
C THR A 68 -23.91 -0.88 4.31
N LYS A 69 -24.58 -0.88 3.16
CA LYS A 69 -25.84 -0.17 2.97
C LYS A 69 -26.96 -0.91 3.71
N SER A 70 -27.74 -0.16 4.49
CA SER A 70 -28.94 -0.68 5.13
C SER A 70 -29.94 -1.16 4.06
N ASN A 71 -30.55 -2.32 4.32
CA ASN A 71 -31.45 -3.02 3.41
C ASN A 71 -30.81 -3.48 2.08
N ALA A 72 -29.47 -3.53 1.97
CA ALA A 72 -28.81 -4.17 0.85
C ALA A 72 -28.87 -5.71 0.97
N ALA A 73 -28.82 -6.39 -0.18
CA ALA A 73 -28.75 -7.85 -0.22
C ALA A 73 -27.52 -8.38 0.56
N ILE A 74 -26.40 -7.65 0.54
CA ILE A 74 -25.21 -7.93 1.34
C ILE A 74 -25.52 -7.90 2.83
N TYR A 75 -26.21 -6.88 3.31
CA TYR A 75 -26.55 -6.78 4.73
C TYR A 75 -27.36 -8.01 5.17
N ASN A 76 -28.39 -8.36 4.39
CA ASN A 76 -29.20 -9.55 4.66
C ASN A 76 -28.38 -10.85 4.59
N PHE A 77 -27.43 -10.94 3.65
CA PHE A 77 -26.51 -12.08 3.57
C PHE A 77 -25.67 -12.22 4.83
N PHE A 78 -25.09 -11.13 5.35
CA PHE A 78 -24.33 -11.17 6.61
C PHE A 78 -25.20 -11.49 7.82
N GLN A 79 -26.46 -11.06 7.84
CA GLN A 79 -27.39 -11.41 8.93
C GLN A 79 -27.70 -12.91 8.99
N LEU A 80 -27.69 -13.59 7.83
CA LEU A 80 -27.92 -15.04 7.74
C LEU A 80 -26.67 -15.87 8.08
N GLN A 81 -25.48 -15.27 8.13
CA GLN A 81 -24.24 -15.96 8.52
C GLN A 81 -24.11 -15.99 10.04
N LEU A 82 -24.10 -17.20 10.61
CA LEU A 82 -24.05 -17.44 12.06
C LEU A 82 -22.69 -17.97 12.53
N GLU A 83 -21.89 -18.55 11.63
CA GLU A 83 -20.64 -19.23 11.97
C GLU A 83 -19.46 -18.76 11.10
N GLY A 84 -18.23 -18.88 11.64
CA GLY A 84 -16.99 -18.52 10.94
C GLY A 84 -16.61 -17.03 10.99
N SER A 85 -15.63 -16.66 10.16
CA SER A 85 -15.08 -15.28 10.07
C SER A 85 -16.14 -14.25 9.73
N LEU A 86 -17.13 -14.62 8.91
CA LEU A 86 -18.25 -13.76 8.53
C LEU A 86 -19.21 -13.47 9.69
N GLY A 87 -19.38 -14.41 10.63
CA GLY A 87 -20.18 -14.20 11.84
C GLY A 87 -19.57 -13.14 12.76
N VAL A 88 -18.24 -13.13 12.89
CA VAL A 88 -17.51 -12.10 13.65
C VAL A 88 -17.63 -10.73 12.99
N LEU A 89 -17.62 -10.67 11.65
CA LEU A 89 -17.86 -9.42 10.92
C LEU A 89 -19.30 -8.93 11.11
N ARG A 90 -20.29 -9.82 11.10
CA ARG A 90 -21.70 -9.48 11.32
C ARG A 90 -21.89 -8.76 12.65
N GLU A 91 -21.31 -9.27 13.74
CA GLU A 91 -21.45 -8.67 15.08
C GLU A 91 -20.90 -7.24 15.15
N ARG A 92 -19.92 -6.92 14.31
CA ARG A 92 -19.27 -5.60 14.25
C ARG A 92 -19.80 -4.73 13.11
N MET A 93 -20.74 -5.23 12.32
CA MET A 93 -21.19 -4.58 11.09
C MET A 93 -22.11 -3.40 11.39
N VAL A 94 -21.78 -2.25 10.80
CA VAL A 94 -22.59 -1.03 10.89
C VAL A 94 -23.32 -0.80 9.57
N ALA A 95 -24.64 -0.70 9.64
CA ALA A 95 -25.46 -0.42 8.47
C ALA A 95 -25.76 1.09 8.37
N PHE A 96 -25.44 1.69 7.23
CA PHE A 96 -25.73 3.10 6.96
C PHE A 96 -26.86 3.25 5.94
N PRO A 97 -27.75 4.25 6.08
CA PRO A 97 -28.72 4.57 5.05
C PRO A 97 -28.04 5.02 3.75
N SER A 98 -28.70 4.75 2.63
CA SER A 98 -28.15 5.06 1.29
C SER A 98 -27.80 6.55 1.09
N SER A 99 -28.53 7.44 1.77
CA SER A 99 -28.33 8.88 1.74
C SER A 99 -27.01 9.30 2.38
N GLU A 100 -26.50 8.54 3.36
CA GLU A 100 -25.28 8.87 4.10
C GLU A 100 -24.04 8.29 3.43
N MET A 101 -24.12 7.08 2.87
CA MET A 101 -22.97 6.41 2.23
C MET A 101 -22.46 7.14 0.98
N GLY A 102 -23.32 7.90 0.31
CA GLY A 102 -22.95 8.68 -0.88
C GLY A 102 -22.35 10.06 -0.57
N THR A 103 -22.15 10.39 0.71
CA THR A 103 -21.63 11.70 1.14
C THR A 103 -20.11 11.71 1.27
N TRP A 104 -19.51 12.89 1.06
CA TRP A 104 -18.08 13.11 1.28
C TRP A 104 -17.65 12.84 2.72
N ASN A 105 -18.54 13.04 3.69
CA ASN A 105 -18.25 12.77 5.10
C ASN A 105 -18.05 11.27 5.36
N PHE A 106 -18.87 10.42 4.75
CA PHE A 106 -18.69 8.97 4.85
C PHE A 106 -17.39 8.52 4.18
N LEU A 107 -17.09 9.03 2.98
CA LEU A 107 -15.85 8.69 2.27
C LEU A 107 -14.60 9.11 3.05
N LYS A 108 -14.63 10.22 3.79
CA LYS A 108 -13.54 10.60 4.72
C LYS A 108 -13.35 9.57 5.83
N LEU A 109 -14.42 9.06 6.43
CA LEU A 109 -14.33 8.04 7.49
C LEU A 109 -13.75 6.72 6.96
N VAL A 110 -14.01 6.39 5.70
CA VAL A 110 -13.40 5.24 5.00
C VAL A 110 -11.92 5.51 4.72
N ALA A 111 -11.56 6.69 4.20
CA ALA A 111 -10.17 7.08 3.95
C ALA A 111 -9.32 7.13 5.23
N ASP A 112 -9.90 7.57 6.34
CA ASP A 112 -9.28 7.58 7.67
C ASP A 112 -9.11 6.15 8.25
N GLY A 113 -9.71 5.14 7.63
CA GLY A 113 -9.65 3.74 8.05
C GLY A 113 -10.53 3.40 9.25
N THR A 114 -11.54 4.24 9.53
CA THR A 114 -12.52 3.97 10.60
C THR A 114 -13.50 2.88 10.18
N TYR A 115 -13.89 2.87 8.90
CA TYR A 115 -14.81 1.88 8.34
C TYR A 115 -14.23 1.20 7.10
N ALA A 116 -14.45 -0.11 6.99
CA ALA A 116 -14.29 -0.86 5.75
C ALA A 116 -15.64 -0.89 5.03
N PHE A 117 -15.70 -0.41 3.79
CA PHE A 117 -16.95 -0.42 3.03
C PHE A 117 -17.09 -1.71 2.21
N ILE A 118 -18.15 -2.48 2.49
CA ILE A 118 -18.46 -3.74 1.81
C ILE A 118 -19.67 -3.54 0.91
N ASP A 119 -19.44 -3.63 -0.40
CA ASP A 119 -20.47 -3.44 -1.42
C ASP A 119 -20.27 -4.32 -2.65
N THR A 120 -21.37 -4.69 -3.29
CA THR A 120 -21.39 -5.44 -4.54
C THR A 120 -21.28 -4.46 -5.70
N PHE A 121 -20.07 -4.01 -6.05
CA PHE A 121 -19.79 -3.25 -7.30
C PHE A 121 -20.93 -2.30 -7.73
N THR A 122 -21.41 -1.42 -6.84
CA THR A 122 -22.46 -0.44 -7.17
C THR A 122 -21.87 0.98 -7.35
N THR A 123 -22.75 1.94 -7.64
CA THR A 123 -22.50 3.37 -7.87
C THR A 123 -21.62 4.06 -6.80
N VAL A 124 -21.45 3.48 -5.61
CA VAL A 124 -20.55 4.00 -4.57
C VAL A 124 -19.08 3.75 -4.91
N VAL A 125 -18.74 2.64 -5.58
CA VAL A 125 -17.38 2.35 -6.07
C VAL A 125 -16.93 3.39 -7.10
N GLY A 126 -17.84 3.81 -7.99
CA GLY A 126 -17.56 4.87 -8.97
C GLY A 126 -17.31 6.23 -8.33
N LYS A 127 -18.00 6.56 -7.23
CA LYS A 127 -17.75 7.79 -6.46
C LYS A 127 -16.49 7.72 -5.61
N ALA A 128 -16.18 6.55 -5.06
CA ALA A 128 -14.94 6.32 -4.32
C ALA A 128 -13.72 6.40 -5.25
N GLN A 129 -13.81 5.89 -6.47
CA GLN A 129 -12.80 6.11 -7.51
C GLN A 129 -12.67 7.61 -7.86
N GLN A 130 -13.79 8.35 -7.99
CA GLN A 130 -13.74 9.80 -8.20
C GLN A 130 -13.12 10.57 -7.02
N PHE A 131 -13.24 10.06 -5.80
CA PHE A 131 -12.58 10.60 -4.60
C PHE A 131 -11.06 10.36 -4.65
N GLU A 132 -10.63 9.16 -5.07
CA GLU A 132 -9.21 8.84 -5.28
C GLU A 132 -8.56 9.73 -6.36
N PHE A 133 -9.29 10.05 -7.43
CA PHE A 133 -8.82 10.98 -8.46
C PHE A 133 -8.59 12.42 -7.96
N GLN A 134 -9.08 12.79 -6.77
CA GLN A 134 -8.80 14.08 -6.13
C GLN A 134 -7.52 14.06 -5.27
N GLY A 135 -6.76 12.96 -5.29
CA GLY A 135 -5.48 12.83 -4.59
C GLY A 135 -5.61 12.41 -3.12
N GLN A 136 -6.76 11.84 -2.73
CA GLN A 136 -6.96 11.23 -1.42
C GLN A 136 -7.16 9.71 -1.60
N ASP A 137 -6.18 8.91 -1.17
CA ASP A 137 -6.25 7.45 -1.30
C ASP A 137 -7.34 6.88 -0.39
N CYS A 138 -8.35 6.24 -0.99
CA CYS A 138 -9.30 5.43 -0.23
C CYS A 138 -8.61 4.12 0.15
N LYS A 139 -8.47 3.86 1.45
CA LYS A 139 -7.98 2.58 1.95
C LYS A 139 -9.13 1.56 1.86
N PHE A 140 -9.25 0.89 0.72
CA PHE A 140 -10.08 -0.31 0.59
C PHE A 140 -9.45 -1.50 1.31
#